data_AF-A0A961CFZ6-F1
#
_entry.id   AF-A0A961CFZ6-F1
#
_cell.length_a   1.000
_cell.length_b   1.000
_cell.length_c   1.000
_cell.angle_alpha   90.00
_cell.angle_beta   90.00
_cell.angle_gamma   90.00
#
_symmetry.space_group_name_H-M   'P 1'
#
loop_
_entity.id
_entity.type
_entity.pdbx_description
1 polymer ?
#
loop_
_entity_poly.entity_id
_entity_poly.type
_entity_poly.pdbx_seq_one_letter_code
_entity_poly.pdbx_strand_id
1 'polypeptide(L)'
;MSTTPDAASPADAFARIDDQVEQDLLVDTMRRTTAWPEIVELRAFEARHLALGDGDLVLDAGCGRGEVTRALAAQVAPNGRVVGLDAS
;
A
#
# COMPACT_ATOMS: atom_id res chain seq x y z
N MET A 1 36.31 -17.27 9.70
CA MET A 1 34.98 -16.93 10.23
C MET A 1 34.26 -16.18 9.12
N SER A 2 33.36 -16.86 8.41
CA SER A 2 32.55 -16.24 7.35
C SER A 2 31.27 -15.75 8.01
N THR A 3 31.09 -14.44 8.09
CA THR A 3 29.82 -13.83 8.51
C THR A 3 28.91 -13.85 7.30
N THR A 4 28.02 -14.83 7.24
CA THR A 4 26.79 -14.71 6.45
C THR A 4 26.14 -13.39 6.89
N PRO A 5 25.88 -12.42 5.98
CA PRO A 5 25.17 -11.22 6.38
C PRO A 5 23.82 -11.66 6.94
N ASP A 6 23.53 -11.23 8.17
CA ASP A 6 22.25 -11.43 8.81
C ASP A 6 21.18 -10.97 7.81
N ALA A 7 20.30 -11.86 7.39
CA ALA A 7 19.27 -11.51 6.42
C ALA A 7 18.45 -10.41 7.08
N ALA A 8 18.58 -9.17 6.56
CA ALA A 8 17.88 -8.01 7.11
C ALA A 8 16.43 -8.41 7.36
N SER A 9 15.91 -8.12 8.56
CA SER A 9 14.50 -8.43 8.82
C SER A 9 13.66 -7.74 7.75
N PRO A 10 12.49 -8.29 7.36
CA PRO A 10 11.63 -7.62 6.38
C PRO A 10 11.34 -6.16 6.74
N ALA A 11 11.28 -5.84 8.04
CA ALA A 11 11.16 -4.47 8.54
C ALA A 11 12.40 -3.61 8.21
N ASP A 12 13.61 -4.12 8.43
CA ASP A 12 14.86 -3.40 8.11
C ASP A 12 15.10 -3.24 6.61
N ALA A 13 14.52 -4.14 5.79
CA ALA A 13 14.59 -4.07 4.33
C ALA A 13 13.75 -2.90 3.79
N PHE A 14 12.53 -2.71 4.31
CA PHE A 14 11.67 -1.59 3.91
C PHE A 14 12.13 -0.25 4.51
N ALA A 15 12.63 -0.23 5.75
CA ALA A 15 13.08 1.00 6.40
C ALA A 15 14.26 1.71 5.71
N ARG A 16 14.96 1.02 4.78
CA ARG A 16 16.05 1.58 3.98
C ARG A 16 15.79 1.46 2.49
N ILE A 17 14.52 1.33 2.09
CA ILE A 17 14.16 1.06 0.69
C ILE A 17 14.60 2.20 -0.24
N ASP A 18 14.63 3.43 0.27
CA ASP A 18 15.09 4.63 -0.45
C ASP A 18 16.61 4.65 -0.69
N ASP A 19 17.40 3.88 0.07
CA ASP A 19 18.86 3.79 -0.11
C ASP A 19 19.27 2.68 -1.09
N GLN A 20 18.31 1.93 -1.64
CA GLN A 20 18.58 0.79 -2.52
C GLN A 20 18.70 1.23 -3.98
N VAL A 21 19.68 0.68 -4.69
CA VAL A 21 20.02 1.04 -6.08
C VAL A 21 18.85 0.76 -7.04
N GLU A 22 18.01 -0.23 -6.71
CA GLU A 22 16.89 -0.69 -7.54
C GLU A 22 15.54 -0.05 -7.15
N GLN A 23 15.50 1.00 -6.32
CA GLN A 23 14.26 1.64 -5.86
C GLN A 23 13.31 1.98 -7.01
N ASP A 24 13.81 2.58 -8.09
CA ASP A 24 12.99 2.95 -9.25
C ASP A 24 12.34 1.73 -9.92
N LEU A 25 13.06 0.61 -10.00
CA LEU A 25 12.54 -0.63 -10.56
C LEU A 25 11.43 -1.20 -9.66
N LEU A 26 11.62 -1.16 -8.34
CA LEU A 26 10.60 -1.58 -7.39
C LEU A 26 9.34 -0.72 -7.53
N VAL A 27 9.49 0.61 -7.54
CA VAL A 27 8.38 1.55 -7.64
C VAL A 27 7.62 1.40 -8.95
N ASP A 28 8.31 1.24 -10.08
CA ASP A 28 7.65 1.01 -11.36
C ASP A 28 6.97 -0.37 -11.42
N THR A 29 7.57 -1.39 -10.80
CA THR A 29 6.95 -2.72 -10.67
C THR A 29 5.67 -2.65 -9.83
N MET A 30 5.68 -1.95 -8.70
CA MET A 30 4.47 -1.70 -7.90
C MET A 30 3.39 -1.02 -8.75
N ARG A 31 3.75 0.02 -9.50
CA ARG A 31 2.80 0.71 -10.38
C ARG A 31 2.21 -0.24 -11.44
N ARG A 32 3.03 -1.05 -12.11
CA ARG A 32 2.57 -2.00 -13.14
C ARG A 32 1.67 -3.09 -12.56
N THR A 33 2.03 -3.64 -11.40
CA THR A 33 1.27 -4.70 -10.75
C THR A 33 -0.10 -4.22 -10.27
N THR A 34 -0.22 -2.95 -9.82
CA THR A 34 -1.55 -2.39 -9.49
C THR A 34 -2.52 -2.30 -10.66
N ALA A 35 -2.02 -2.36 -11.90
CA ALA A 35 -2.85 -2.35 -13.10
C ALA A 35 -3.20 -3.75 -13.62
N TRP A 36 -2.73 -4.82 -12.96
CA TRP A 36 -3.08 -6.18 -13.34
C TRP A 36 -4.59 -6.42 -13.15
N PRO A 37 -5.28 -7.04 -14.13
CA PRO A 37 -6.73 -7.24 -14.08
C PRO A 37 -7.20 -7.89 -12.78
N GLU A 38 -6.46 -8.89 -12.30
CA GLU A 38 -6.75 -9.64 -11.08
C GLU A 38 -6.68 -8.75 -9.83
N ILE A 39 -5.72 -7.83 -9.79
CA ILE A 39 -5.58 -6.86 -8.69
C ILE A 39 -6.70 -5.81 -8.74
N VAL A 40 -7.10 -5.38 -9.93
CA VAL A 40 -8.23 -4.47 -10.11
C VAL A 40 -9.53 -5.13 -9.67
N GLU A 41 -9.77 -6.37 -10.07
CA GLU A 41 -10.97 -7.14 -9.70
C GLU A 41 -11.03 -7.40 -8.19
N LEU A 42 -9.90 -7.79 -7.58
CA LEU A 42 -9.80 -8.00 -6.14
C LEU A 42 -10.14 -6.73 -5.37
N ARG A 43 -9.56 -5.58 -5.75
CA ARG A 43 -9.86 -4.29 -5.09
C ARG A 43 -11.32 -3.88 -5.25
N ALA A 44 -11.91 -4.11 -6.43
CA ALA A 44 -13.33 -3.84 -6.66
C ALA A 44 -14.22 -4.75 -5.82
N PHE A 45 -13.81 -6.01 -5.60
CA PHE A 45 -14.48 -6.93 -4.69
C PHE A 45 -14.37 -6.44 -3.23
N GLU A 46 -13.18 -6.09 -2.76
CA GLU A 46 -12.93 -5.58 -1.41
C GLU A 46 -13.77 -4.33 -1.11
N ALA A 47 -13.76 -3.34 -2.00
CA ALA A 47 -14.53 -2.11 -1.84
C ALA A 47 -16.05 -2.38 -1.72
N ARG A 48 -16.57 -3.34 -2.49
CA ARG A 48 -17.98 -3.76 -2.41
C ARG A 48 -18.32 -4.43 -1.08
N HIS A 49 -17.40 -5.21 -0.52
CA HIS A 49 -17.65 -5.96 0.71
C HIS A 49 -17.40 -5.13 1.98
N LEU A 50 -16.49 -4.16 1.92
CA LEU A 50 -16.32 -3.17 2.99
C LEU A 50 -17.56 -2.28 3.14
N ALA A 51 -18.31 -2.09 2.05
CA ALA A 51 -19.59 -1.37 2.03
C ALA A 51 -19.52 0.02 2.69
N LEU A 52 -18.40 0.72 2.45
CA LEU A 52 -18.12 2.03 3.02
C LEU A 52 -19.13 3.08 2.55
N GLY A 53 -19.51 3.96 3.45
CA GLY A 53 -20.37 5.11 3.20
C GLY A 53 -19.77 6.44 3.64
N ASP A 54 -20.48 7.52 3.30
CA ASP A 54 -20.16 8.86 3.80
C ASP A 54 -20.12 8.86 5.34
N GLY A 55 -19.06 9.45 5.91
CA GLY A 55 -18.87 9.51 7.35
C GLY A 55 -17.97 8.41 7.93
N ASP A 56 -17.65 7.36 7.17
CA ASP A 56 -16.85 6.25 7.69
C ASP A 56 -15.39 6.66 7.97
N LEU A 57 -14.82 6.02 9.00
CA LEU A 57 -13.44 6.19 9.43
C LEU A 57 -12.65 4.92 9.09
N VAL A 58 -11.63 5.06 8.25
CA VAL A 58 -10.89 3.91 7.70
C VAL A 58 -9.39 4.04 7.97
N LEU A 59 -8.77 2.94 8.37
CA LEU A 59 -7.32 2.78 8.39
C LEU A 59 -6.91 1.91 7.19
N ASP A 60 -6.06 2.45 6.32
CA ASP A 60 -5.42 1.73 5.23
C ASP A 60 -4.00 1.33 5.67
N ALA A 61 -3.86 0.08 6.13
CA ALA A 61 -2.62 -0.44 6.69
C ALA A 61 -1.77 -1.12 5.61
N GLY A 62 -0.53 -0.64 5.44
CA GLY A 62 0.30 -1.00 4.29
C GLY A 62 -0.12 -0.22 3.04
N CYS A 63 -0.39 1.08 3.19
CA CYS A 63 -0.97 1.89 2.11
C CYS A 63 -0.03 2.08 0.91
N GLY A 64 1.26 1.81 1.06
CA GLY A 64 2.30 2.05 0.07
C GLY A 64 2.21 3.45 -0.52
N ARG A 65 2.01 3.52 -1.84
CA ARG A 65 1.89 4.78 -2.61
C ARG A 65 0.54 5.50 -2.45
N GLY A 66 -0.39 4.91 -1.70
CA GLY A 66 -1.64 5.52 -1.26
C GLY A 66 -2.71 5.68 -2.34
N GLU A 67 -2.62 4.99 -3.50
CA GLU A 67 -3.66 5.05 -4.52
C GLU A 67 -5.00 4.55 -3.97
N VAL A 68 -4.97 3.47 -3.18
CA VAL A 68 -6.16 2.91 -2.53
C VAL A 68 -6.67 3.85 -1.43
N THR A 69 -5.79 4.37 -0.57
CA THR A 69 -6.15 5.36 0.46
C THR A 69 -6.94 6.54 -0.12
N ARG A 70 -6.49 7.08 -1.26
CA ARG A 70 -7.16 8.21 -1.95
C ARG A 70 -8.51 7.81 -2.53
N ALA A 71 -8.62 6.61 -3.11
CA ALA A 71 -9.88 6.09 -3.63
C ALA A 71 -10.92 5.88 -2.52
N LEU A 72 -10.49 5.33 -1.38
CA LEU A 72 -11.34 5.17 -0.18
C LEU A 72 -11.74 6.53 0.39
N ALA A 73 -10.84 7.50 0.42
CA ALA A 73 -11.12 8.86 0.91
C ALA A 73 -12.24 9.54 0.09
N ALA A 74 -12.29 9.32 -1.21
CA ALA A 74 -13.37 9.82 -2.06
C ALA A 74 -14.72 9.15 -1.77
N GLN A 75 -14.73 7.90 -1.30
CA GLN A 75 -15.97 7.17 -0.99
C GLN A 75 -16.58 7.58 0.35
N VAL A 76 -15.75 7.88 1.34
CA VAL A 76 -16.22 8.26 2.69
C VAL A 76 -16.46 9.76 2.85
N ALA A 77 -16.10 10.57 1.84
CA ALA A 77 -16.32 12.00 1.83
C ALA A 77 -17.82 12.37 1.70
N PRO A 78 -18.23 13.58 2.15
CA PRO A 78 -17.40 14.63 2.77
C PRO A 78 -17.17 14.49 4.28
N ASN A 79 -17.90 13.60 4.98
CA ASN A 79 -17.92 13.57 6.44
C ASN A 79 -16.97 12.53 7.05
N GLY A 80 -16.43 11.63 6.23
CA GLY A 80 -15.53 10.57 6.65
C GLY A 80 -14.05 10.92 6.54
N ARG A 81 -13.21 9.96 6.90
CA ARG A 81 -11.75 10.11 6.89
C ARG A 81 -11.05 8.79 6.66
N VAL A 82 -10.00 8.82 5.85
CA VAL A 82 -9.07 7.70 5.68
C VAL A 82 -7.69 8.10 6.16
N VAL A 83 -7.06 7.23 6.94
CA VAL A 83 -5.66 7.35 7.37
C VAL A 83 -4.87 6.24 6.70
N GLY A 84 -3.92 6.59 5.83
CA GLY A 84 -2.94 5.66 5.30
C GLY A 84 -1.74 5.56 6.24
N LEU A 85 -1.29 4.34 6.51
CA LEU A 85 -0.07 4.07 7.27
C LEU A 85 0.76 3.00 6.55
N ASP A 86 2.03 3.27 6.35
CA ASP A 86 3.01 2.33 5.82
C ASP A 86 4.30 2.40 6.66
N ALA A 87 5.05 1.30 6.71
CA ALA A 87 6.26 1.17 7.51
C ALA A 87 7.55 1.29 6.67
N SER A 88 7.40 1.48 5.35
CA SER A 88 8.50 1.77 4.42
C SER A 88 9.05 3.18 4.55
#